data_AF-A0A965K382-F1
#
_entry.id   AF-A0A965K382-F1
#
_cell.length_a   1.000
_cell.length_b   1.000
_cell.length_c   1.000
_cell.angle_alpha   90.00
_cell.angle_beta   90.00
_cell.angle_gamma   90.00
#
_symmetry.space_group_name_H-M   'P 1'
#
loop_
_entity.id
_entity.type
_entity.pdbx_description
1 polymer ?
#
loop_
_entity_poly.entity_id
_entity_poly.type
_entity_poly.pdbx_seq_one_letter_code
_entity_poly.pdbx_strand_id
1 'polypeptide(L)'
;MVGDNDAGGISTYAQAGQNFGYSLLWTLPLLIPVLMVNQEMVARLGAVSGLGHGRLIRERLGRRWGNLATGSILLLNFLILITEFIGISLSTSYFGAPAYITVPLAAVLLFTVTAAGTFRSWERLMMLFVAVNVLIVPLLIVSNASGHATMHGLTMPSIRGGATSGGILLIISIIGTTVAPWQLFFQQSNIVD
;
A
#
# COMPACT_ATOMS: atom_id res chain seq x y z
N MET A 1 4.28 -1.92 8.58
CA MET A 1 3.88 -0.66 7.92
C MET A 1 4.79 -0.25 6.76
N VAL A 2 5.86 -1.00 6.41
CA VAL A 2 6.70 -0.67 5.23
C VAL A 2 5.99 -0.99 3.90
N GLY A 3 5.07 -1.97 3.89
CA GLY A 3 4.37 -2.42 2.69
C GLY A 3 3.26 -1.51 2.17
N ASP A 4 2.95 -0.39 2.84
CA ASP A 4 1.93 0.57 2.37
C ASP A 4 2.47 1.53 1.31
N ASN A 5 3.78 1.52 1.08
CA ASN A 5 4.43 2.31 0.03
C ASN A 5 4.67 1.45 -1.22
N ASP A 6 3.63 0.75 -1.66
CA ASP A 6 3.64 -0.04 -2.88
C ASP A 6 3.61 0.87 -4.12
N ALA A 7 4.06 0.34 -5.26
CA ALA A 7 4.04 1.08 -6.52
C ALA A 7 2.62 1.53 -6.90
N GLY A 8 1.61 0.73 -6.55
CA GLY A 8 0.20 1.03 -6.73
C GLY A 8 -0.25 2.26 -5.94
N GLY A 9 0.04 2.30 -4.65
CA GLY A 9 -0.21 3.45 -3.77
C GLY A 9 0.49 4.72 -4.25
N ILE A 10 1.82 4.64 -4.49
CA ILE A 10 2.61 5.80 -4.94
C ILE A 10 2.07 6.37 -6.25
N SER A 11 1.75 5.51 -7.24
CA SER A 11 1.19 5.97 -8.51
C SER A 11 -0.20 6.60 -8.37
N THR A 12 -1.02 6.11 -7.44
CA THR A 12 -2.36 6.65 -7.15
C THR A 12 -2.24 8.04 -6.52
N TYR A 13 -1.38 8.21 -5.51
CA TYR A 13 -1.14 9.51 -4.88
C TYR A 13 -0.51 10.53 -5.85
N ALA A 14 0.42 10.09 -6.70
CA ALA A 14 1.01 10.94 -7.73
C ALA A 14 -0.04 11.42 -8.75
N GLN A 15 -0.93 10.51 -9.21
CA GLN A 15 -2.03 10.87 -10.10
C GLN A 15 -3.04 11.81 -9.41
N ALA A 16 -3.32 11.60 -8.11
CA ALA A 16 -4.15 12.49 -7.32
C ALA A 16 -3.60 13.92 -7.33
N GLY A 17 -2.31 14.06 -7.02
CA GLY A 17 -1.63 15.36 -6.97
C GLY A 17 -1.54 16.03 -8.34
N GLN A 18 -1.26 15.26 -9.40
CA GLN A 18 -1.16 15.82 -10.76
C GLN A 18 -2.51 16.32 -11.29
N ASN A 19 -3.58 15.54 -11.11
CA ASN A 19 -4.89 15.83 -11.72
C ASN A 19 -5.76 16.75 -10.86
N PHE A 20 -5.68 16.63 -9.54
CA PHE A 20 -6.55 17.34 -8.59
C PHE A 20 -5.79 18.28 -7.65
N GLY A 21 -4.45 18.33 -7.73
CA GLY A 21 -3.63 19.14 -6.83
C GLY A 21 -3.88 18.77 -5.37
N TYR A 22 -4.05 19.79 -4.54
CA TYR A 22 -4.30 19.62 -3.10
C TYR A 22 -5.75 19.25 -2.76
N SER A 23 -6.68 19.21 -3.72
CA SER A 23 -8.10 19.09 -3.37
C SER A 23 -8.47 17.74 -2.78
N LEU A 24 -7.75 16.66 -3.09
CA LEU A 24 -8.06 15.33 -2.55
C LEU A 24 -7.37 15.03 -1.21
N LEU A 25 -6.56 15.95 -0.68
CA LEU A 25 -5.77 15.71 0.53
C LEU A 25 -6.63 15.42 1.78
N TRP A 26 -7.83 15.99 1.88
CA TRP A 26 -8.75 15.77 3.00
C TRP A 26 -9.17 14.30 3.17
N THR A 27 -9.03 13.48 2.14
CA THR A 27 -9.29 12.04 2.24
C THR A 27 -8.30 11.33 3.17
N LEU A 28 -7.05 11.79 3.22
CA LEU A 28 -6.00 11.20 4.05
C LEU A 28 -6.27 11.32 5.57
N PRO A 29 -6.57 12.51 6.14
CA PRO A 29 -6.88 12.62 7.56
C PRO A 29 -8.16 11.88 7.94
N LEU A 30 -9.12 11.73 7.02
CA LEU A 30 -10.32 10.91 7.25
C LEU A 30 -9.98 9.41 7.35
N LEU A 31 -8.98 8.95 6.60
CA LEU A 31 -8.53 7.57 6.62
C LEU A 31 -7.72 7.20 7.87
N ILE A 32 -7.11 8.16 8.56
CA ILE A 32 -6.37 7.91 9.82
C ILE A 32 -7.22 7.19 10.87
N PRO A 33 -8.39 7.70 11.31
CA PRO A 33 -9.18 7.02 12.33
C PRO A 33 -9.71 5.66 11.83
N VAL A 34 -10.05 5.55 10.54
CA VAL A 34 -10.50 4.29 9.93
C VAL A 34 -9.39 3.23 10.04
N LEU A 35 -8.16 3.61 9.69
CA LEU A 35 -7.00 2.74 9.83
C LEU A 35 -6.74 2.37 11.29
N MET A 36 -6.71 3.35 12.19
CA MET A 36 -6.46 3.10 13.61
C MET A 36 -7.44 2.09 14.20
N VAL A 37 -8.74 2.26 13.92
CA VAL A 37 -9.78 1.34 14.40
C VAL A 37 -9.62 -0.04 13.79
N ASN A 38 -9.40 -0.14 12.47
CA ASN A 38 -9.21 -1.43 11.81
C ASN A 38 -7.98 -2.18 12.34
N GLN A 39 -6.83 -1.50 12.47
CA GLN A 39 -5.61 -2.14 12.95
C GLN A 39 -5.69 -2.52 14.43
N GLU A 40 -6.34 -1.71 15.27
CA GLU A 40 -6.55 -2.03 16.68
C GLU A 40 -7.46 -3.25 16.84
N MET A 41 -8.58 -3.30 16.11
CA MET A 41 -9.50 -4.43 16.17
C MET A 41 -8.85 -5.73 15.70
N VAL A 42 -8.07 -5.68 14.62
CA VAL A 42 -7.32 -6.83 14.12
C VAL A 42 -6.29 -7.29 15.15
N ALA A 43 -5.57 -6.36 15.78
CA ALA A 43 -4.62 -6.69 16.83
C ALA A 43 -5.29 -7.37 18.03
N ARG A 44 -6.41 -6.80 18.49
CA ARG A 44 -7.19 -7.35 19.60
C ARG A 44 -7.75 -8.74 19.27
N LEU A 45 -8.27 -8.92 18.06
CA LEU A 45 -8.75 -10.22 17.59
C LEU A 45 -7.62 -11.25 17.51
N GLY A 46 -6.44 -10.89 17.01
CA GLY A 46 -5.26 -11.76 16.99
C GLY A 46 -4.85 -12.19 18.39
N ALA A 47 -4.72 -11.24 19.31
CA ALA A 47 -4.31 -11.49 20.69
C ALA A 47 -5.30 -12.36 21.48
N VAL A 48 -6.61 -12.20 21.26
CA VAL A 48 -7.63 -12.96 21.99
C VAL A 48 -7.90 -14.32 21.36
N SER A 49 -7.91 -14.42 20.02
CA SER A 49 -8.26 -15.67 19.35
C SER A 49 -7.08 -16.63 19.22
N GLY A 50 -5.84 -16.15 19.20
CA GLY A 50 -4.66 -16.98 18.96
C GLY A 50 -4.65 -17.64 17.57
N LEU A 51 -5.45 -17.13 16.63
CA LEU A 51 -5.61 -17.70 15.29
C LEU A 51 -5.40 -16.61 14.24
N GLY A 52 -4.74 -16.95 13.13
CA GLY A 52 -4.65 -16.07 11.97
C GLY A 52 -6.01 -15.80 11.33
N HIS A 53 -6.17 -14.64 10.68
CA HIS A 53 -7.45 -14.14 10.17
C HIS A 53 -8.20 -15.14 9.28
N GLY A 54 -7.50 -15.78 8.32
CA GLY A 54 -8.10 -16.78 7.44
C GLY A 54 -8.58 -18.04 8.15
N ARG A 55 -7.89 -18.46 9.22
CA ARG A 55 -8.31 -19.61 10.05
C ARG A 55 -9.53 -19.23 10.89
N LEU A 56 -9.55 -18.03 11.45
CA LEU A 56 -10.68 -17.52 12.23
C LEU A 56 -11.96 -17.44 11.39
N ILE A 57 -11.88 -16.94 10.15
CA ILE A 57 -13.01 -16.93 9.20
C ILE A 57 -13.50 -18.36 8.94
N ARG A 58 -12.57 -19.30 8.72
CA ARG A 58 -12.93 -20.69 8.43
C ARG A 58 -13.63 -21.38 9.61
N GLU A 59 -13.23 -21.06 10.84
CA GLU A 59 -13.85 -21.61 12.06
C GLU A 59 -15.23 -21.00 12.35
N ARG A 60 -15.38 -19.68 12.17
CA ARG A 60 -16.63 -18.97 12.52
C ARG A 60 -17.67 -18.98 11.41
N LEU A 61 -17.26 -18.85 10.15
CA LEU A 61 -18.14 -18.74 8.98
C LEU A 61 -18.13 -20.01 8.12
N GLY A 62 -17.22 -20.95 8.38
CA GLY A 62 -17.15 -22.23 7.69
C GLY A 62 -16.20 -22.23 6.48
N ARG A 63 -16.03 -23.41 5.89
CA ARG A 63 -15.02 -23.67 4.85
C ARG A 63 -15.18 -22.84 3.58
N ARG A 64 -16.43 -22.58 3.14
CA ARG A 64 -16.70 -21.81 1.91
C ARG A 64 -16.19 -20.37 2.03
N TRP A 65 -16.52 -19.69 3.12
CA TRP A 65 -16.09 -18.32 3.37
C TRP A 65 -14.60 -18.20 3.66
N GLY A 66 -14.02 -19.16 4.38
CA GLY A 66 -12.57 -19.23 4.58
C GLY A 66 -11.80 -19.37 3.28
N ASN A 67 -12.27 -20.24 2.37
CA ASN A 67 -11.65 -20.41 1.06
C ASN A 67 -11.83 -19.18 0.16
N LEU A 68 -13.01 -18.55 0.17
CA LEU A 68 -13.24 -17.30 -0.59
C LEU A 68 -12.33 -16.17 -0.10
N ALA A 69 -12.19 -15.98 1.21
CA ALA A 69 -11.33 -14.96 1.79
C ALA A 69 -9.83 -15.22 1.50
N THR A 70 -9.42 -16.49 1.55
CA THR A 70 -8.04 -16.88 1.20
C THR A 70 -7.77 -16.75 -0.30
N GLY A 71 -8.76 -17.08 -1.14
CA GLY A 71 -8.67 -16.91 -2.58
C GLY A 71 -8.61 -15.45 -3.00
N SER A 72 -9.43 -14.59 -2.39
CA SER A 72 -9.45 -13.15 -2.68
C SER A 72 -8.14 -12.48 -2.25
N ILE A 73 -7.57 -12.86 -1.11
CA ILE A 73 -6.28 -12.29 -0.68
C ILE A 73 -5.12 -12.77 -1.56
N LEU A 74 -5.14 -14.01 -2.02
CA LEU A 74 -4.14 -14.53 -2.95
C LEU A 74 -4.21 -13.81 -4.30
N LEU A 75 -5.42 -13.60 -4.82
CA LEU A 75 -5.65 -12.80 -6.02
C LEU A 75 -5.14 -11.37 -5.81
N LEU A 76 -5.54 -10.71 -4.71
CA LEU A 76 -5.11 -9.34 -4.41
C LEU A 76 -3.58 -9.21 -4.38
N ASN A 77 -2.88 -10.11 -3.68
CA ASN A 77 -1.41 -10.10 -3.62
C ASN A 77 -0.79 -10.32 -5.01
N PHE A 78 -1.39 -11.17 -5.84
CA PHE A 78 -0.93 -11.34 -7.22
C PHE A 78 -1.10 -10.06 -8.05
N LEU A 79 -2.21 -9.33 -7.90
CA LEU A 79 -2.38 -8.02 -8.55
C LEU A 79 -1.36 -6.99 -8.05
N ILE A 80 -1.09 -6.96 -6.74
CA ILE A 80 -0.07 -6.08 -6.15
C ILE A 80 1.32 -6.40 -6.75
N LEU A 81 1.65 -7.68 -6.89
CA LEU A 81 2.91 -8.10 -7.50
C LEU A 81 3.03 -7.62 -8.96
N ILE A 82 1.94 -7.65 -9.72
CA ILE A 82 1.90 -7.10 -11.08
C ILE A 82 2.19 -5.59 -11.04
N THR A 83 1.54 -4.84 -10.14
CA THR A 83 1.76 -3.39 -10.03
C THR A 83 3.19 -3.04 -9.61
N GLU A 84 3.82 -3.86 -8.76
CA GLU A 84 5.24 -3.72 -8.42
C GLU A 84 6.15 -3.88 -9.64
N PHE A 85 5.93 -4.91 -10.45
CA PHE A 85 6.72 -5.09 -11.69
C PHE A 85 6.48 -3.97 -12.71
N ILE A 86 5.26 -3.43 -12.78
CA ILE A 86 4.98 -2.22 -13.58
C ILE A 86 5.80 -1.04 -13.06
N GLY A 87 5.85 -0.83 -11.73
CA GLY A 87 6.65 0.21 -11.10
C GLY A 87 8.15 0.10 -11.44
N ILE A 88 8.69 -1.12 -11.41
CA ILE A 88 10.09 -1.41 -11.77
C ILE A 88 10.33 -1.12 -13.26
N SER A 89 9.43 -1.56 -14.14
CA SER A 89 9.52 -1.31 -15.58
C SER A 89 9.52 0.19 -15.89
N LEU A 90 8.59 0.95 -15.33
CA LEU A 90 8.52 2.40 -15.50
C LEU A 90 9.77 3.10 -14.97
N SER A 91 10.23 2.73 -13.77
CA SER A 91 11.44 3.30 -13.16
C SER A 91 12.69 3.03 -14.01
N THR A 92 12.85 1.81 -14.53
CA THR A 92 14.02 1.42 -15.33
C THR A 92 14.00 1.97 -16.74
N SER A 93 12.80 2.16 -17.32
CA SER A 93 12.63 2.82 -18.62
C SER A 93 13.14 4.26 -18.62
N TYR A 94 13.08 4.96 -17.48
CA TYR A 94 13.66 6.31 -17.33
C TYR A 94 15.18 6.31 -17.53
N PHE A 95 15.85 5.20 -17.19
CA PHE A 95 17.28 4.99 -17.43
C PHE A 95 17.60 4.37 -18.80
N GLY A 96 16.60 4.23 -19.68
CA GLY A 96 16.75 3.63 -21.00
C GLY A 96 16.87 2.10 -21.02
N ALA A 97 16.62 1.43 -19.89
CA ALA A 97 16.69 -0.03 -19.81
C ALA A 97 15.36 -0.66 -20.27
N PRO A 98 15.39 -1.72 -21.09
CA PRO A 98 14.18 -2.31 -21.63
C PRO A 98 13.49 -3.26 -20.62
N ALA A 99 12.16 -3.18 -20.57
CA ALA A 99 11.31 -3.93 -19.63
C ALA A 99 11.51 -5.46 -19.70
N TYR A 100 11.83 -6.00 -20.89
CA TYR A 100 12.01 -7.44 -21.08
C TYR A 100 13.23 -8.00 -20.33
N ILE A 101 14.22 -7.16 -19.98
CA ILE A 101 15.37 -7.57 -19.17
C ILE A 101 15.09 -7.29 -17.69
N THR A 102 14.56 -6.11 -17.40
CA THR A 102 14.49 -5.61 -16.02
C THR A 102 13.45 -6.35 -15.19
N VAL A 103 12.31 -6.73 -15.78
CA VAL A 103 11.25 -7.47 -15.08
C VAL A 103 11.71 -8.89 -14.70
N PRO A 104 12.26 -9.73 -15.61
CA PRO A 104 12.79 -11.04 -15.21
C PRO A 104 13.94 -10.94 -14.21
N LEU A 105 14.84 -9.96 -14.37
CA LEU A 105 15.94 -9.75 -13.44
C LEU A 105 15.42 -9.42 -12.03
N ALA A 106 14.44 -8.54 -11.91
CA ALA A 106 13.79 -8.22 -10.66
C ALA A 106 13.07 -9.42 -10.05
N ALA A 107 12.42 -10.26 -10.87
CA ALA A 107 11.78 -11.48 -10.40
C ALA A 107 12.79 -12.50 -9.84
N VAL A 108 13.92 -12.70 -10.54
CA VAL A 108 15.02 -13.54 -10.06
C VAL A 108 15.60 -12.98 -8.76
N LEU A 109 15.81 -11.66 -8.69
CA LEU A 109 16.30 -11.01 -7.47
C LEU A 109 15.31 -11.21 -6.30
N LEU A 110 14.02 -10.95 -6.51
CA LEU A 110 13.00 -11.14 -5.49
C LEU A 110 12.95 -12.61 -5.02
N PHE A 111 12.97 -13.56 -5.95
CA PHE A 111 12.97 -14.98 -5.62
C PHE A 111 14.22 -15.40 -4.83
N THR A 112 15.41 -14.96 -5.26
CA THR A 112 16.66 -15.29 -4.57
C THR A 112 16.72 -14.70 -3.16
N VAL A 113 16.29 -13.45 -2.98
CA VAL A 113 16.22 -12.83 -1.64
C VAL A 113 15.20 -13.53 -0.75
N THR A 114 14.05 -13.93 -1.29
CA THR A 114 13.02 -14.64 -0.53
C THR A 114 13.45 -16.07 -0.15
N ALA A 115 14.12 -16.79 -1.06
CA ALA A 115 14.54 -18.17 -0.85
C ALA A 115 15.81 -18.31 0.01
N ALA A 116 16.76 -17.37 -0.11
CA ALA A 116 18.06 -17.44 0.59
C ALA A 116 18.15 -16.51 1.81
N GLY A 117 17.18 -15.61 2.00
CA GLY A 117 17.21 -14.60 3.04
C GLY A 117 17.03 -15.15 4.45
N THR A 118 18.00 -14.92 5.32
CA THR A 118 17.75 -15.00 6.77
C THR A 118 16.93 -13.79 7.23
N PHE A 119 16.11 -13.95 8.28
CA PHE A 119 15.27 -12.88 8.83
C PHE A 119 16.04 -11.57 9.08
N ARG A 120 17.27 -11.67 9.61
CA ARG A 120 18.14 -10.51 9.88
C ARG A 120 18.62 -9.77 8.63
N SER A 121 18.79 -10.47 7.51
CA SER A 121 19.16 -9.85 6.23
C SER A 121 17.95 -9.13 5.63
N TRP A 122 16.77 -9.71 5.77
CA TRP A 122 15.52 -9.11 5.33
C TRP A 122 15.20 -7.82 6.07
N GLU A 123 15.33 -7.82 7.41
CA GLU A 123 15.12 -6.64 8.24
C GLU A 123 16.06 -5.48 7.85
N ARG A 124 17.35 -5.78 7.65
CA ARG A 124 18.33 -4.77 7.20
C ARG A 124 18.01 -4.20 5.82
N LEU A 125 17.57 -5.05 4.88
CA LEU A 125 17.13 -4.60 3.56
C LEU A 125 15.90 -3.70 3.65
N MET A 126 14.93 -4.05 4.50
CA MET A 126 13.74 -3.22 4.73
C MET A 126 14.07 -1.87 5.35
N MET A 127 14.99 -1.81 6.32
CA MET A 127 15.46 -0.54 6.88
C MET A 127 16.12 0.35 5.83
N LEU A 128 16.87 -0.23 4.89
CA LEU A 128 17.43 0.52 3.77
C LEU A 128 16.33 1.14 2.90
N PHE A 129 15.28 0.38 2.55
CA PHE A 129 14.16 0.92 1.78
C PHE A 129 13.41 2.02 2.53
N VAL A 130 13.23 1.89 3.85
CA VAL A 130 12.67 2.96 4.69
C VAL A 130 13.58 4.21 4.65
N ALA A 131 14.89 4.05 4.74
CA ALA A 131 15.83 5.16 4.64
C ALA A 131 15.76 5.85 3.26
N VAL A 132 15.63 5.09 2.17
CA VAL A 132 15.44 5.62 0.82
C VAL A 132 14.12 6.40 0.71
N ASN A 133 13.04 5.97 1.38
CA ASN A 133 11.77 6.72 1.40
C ASN A 133 11.91 8.13 2.00
N VAL A 134 12.93 8.39 2.84
CA VAL A 134 13.22 9.73 3.37
C VAL A 134 13.57 10.72 2.27
N LEU A 135 13.94 10.27 1.06
CA LEU A 135 14.12 11.13 -0.12
C LEU A 135 12.88 11.95 -0.50
N ILE A 136 11.69 11.62 0.03
CA ILE A 136 10.51 12.45 -0.14
C ILE A 136 10.64 13.85 0.51
N VAL A 137 11.49 13.98 1.55
CA VAL A 137 11.74 15.25 2.25
C VAL A 137 12.43 16.29 1.35
N PRO A 138 13.58 16.00 0.71
CA PRO A 138 14.18 16.95 -0.23
C PRO A 138 13.27 17.23 -1.44
N LEU A 139 12.52 16.24 -1.93
CA LEU A 139 11.51 16.45 -2.98
C LEU A 139 10.45 17.48 -2.57
N LEU A 140 9.96 17.41 -1.33
CA LEU A 140 9.01 18.38 -0.79
C LEU A 140 9.61 19.80 -0.80
N ILE A 141 10.87 19.95 -0.39
CA ILE A 141 11.56 21.25 -0.36
C ILE A 141 11.71 21.82 -1.77
N VAL A 142 12.16 21.01 -2.73
CA VAL A 142 12.34 21.44 -4.13
C VAL A 142 11.01 21.78 -4.80
N SER A 143 9.93 21.08 -4.44
CA SER A 143 8.60 21.32 -5.02
C SER A 143 8.00 22.69 -4.64
N ASN A 144 8.58 23.42 -3.68
CA ASN A 144 8.04 24.68 -3.15
C ASN A 144 6.55 24.57 -2.78
N ALA A 145 6.17 23.45 -2.16
CA ALA A 145 4.78 23.20 -1.78
C ALA A 145 4.29 24.32 -0.83
N SER A 146 3.20 24.98 -1.20
CA SER A 146 2.64 26.05 -0.38
C SER A 146 1.97 25.45 0.86
N GLY A 147 2.53 25.75 2.04
CA GLY A 147 2.00 25.24 3.31
C GLY A 147 0.54 25.61 3.54
N HIS A 148 0.14 26.83 3.11
CA HIS A 148 -1.25 27.28 3.21
C HIS A 148 -2.21 26.45 2.34
N ALA A 149 -1.86 26.16 1.09
CA ALA A 149 -2.72 25.37 0.21
C ALA A 149 -2.78 23.90 0.65
N THR A 150 -1.69 23.37 1.21
CA THR A 150 -1.63 22.03 1.78
C THR A 150 -2.56 21.91 2.99
N MET A 151 -2.50 22.86 3.93
CA MET A 151 -3.41 22.88 5.08
C MET A 151 -4.86 23.04 4.66
N HIS A 152 -5.15 23.94 3.71
CA HIS A 152 -6.50 24.11 3.20
C HIS A 152 -7.02 22.83 2.52
N GLY A 153 -6.17 22.14 1.76
CA GLY A 153 -6.52 20.86 1.13
C GLY A 153 -6.77 19.72 2.12
N LEU A 154 -6.09 19.74 3.27
CA LEU A 154 -6.27 18.74 4.33
C LEU A 154 -7.56 18.94 5.13
N THR A 155 -7.98 20.19 5.37
CA THR A 155 -9.13 20.48 6.26
C THR A 155 -10.43 20.73 5.50
N MET A 156 -10.36 21.23 4.27
CA MET A 156 -11.54 21.61 3.50
C MET A 156 -11.85 20.55 2.43
N PRO A 157 -12.94 19.77 2.57
CA PRO A 157 -13.33 18.81 1.54
C PRO A 157 -13.68 19.55 0.26
N SER A 158 -12.89 19.32 -0.78
CA SER A 158 -13.11 19.88 -2.11
C SER A 158 -12.75 18.86 -3.16
N ILE A 159 -13.40 18.93 -4.33
CA ILE A 159 -13.00 18.13 -5.49
C ILE A 159 -12.89 19.12 -6.64
N ARG A 160 -11.66 19.42 -7.06
CA ARG A 160 -11.43 20.27 -8.23
C ARG A 160 -12.11 19.64 -9.45
N GLY A 161 -13.01 20.39 -10.10
CA GLY A 161 -13.81 19.88 -11.23
C GLY A 161 -15.09 19.14 -10.85
N GLY A 162 -15.46 19.09 -9.56
CA GLY A 162 -16.68 18.41 -9.09
C GLY A 162 -16.56 16.89 -9.01
N ALA A 163 -17.65 16.22 -8.64
CA ALA A 163 -17.74 14.76 -8.50
C ALA A 163 -17.75 14.04 -9.87
N THR A 164 -16.70 14.23 -10.65
CA THR A 164 -16.46 13.52 -11.90
C THR A 164 -16.12 12.06 -11.63
N SER A 165 -16.41 11.17 -12.59
CA SER A 165 -16.09 9.75 -12.48
C SER A 165 -14.61 9.50 -12.16
N GLY A 166 -13.72 10.30 -12.74
CA GLY A 166 -12.28 10.24 -12.46
C GLY A 166 -11.94 10.58 -11.01
N GLY A 167 -12.51 11.65 -10.45
CA GLY A 167 -12.25 12.05 -9.07
C GLY A 167 -12.76 11.02 -8.06
N ILE A 168 -13.96 10.46 -8.29
CA ILE A 168 -14.55 9.43 -7.42
C ILE A 168 -13.72 8.14 -7.48
N LEU A 169 -13.34 7.70 -8.68
CA LEU A 169 -12.50 6.50 -8.83
C LEU A 169 -11.16 6.67 -8.11
N LEU A 170 -10.57 7.86 -8.20
CA LEU A 170 -9.30 8.14 -7.55
C LEU A 170 -9.43 8.19 -6.01
N ILE A 171 -10.53 8.72 -5.48
CA ILE A 171 -10.85 8.63 -4.05
C ILE A 171 -10.98 7.16 -3.63
N ILE A 172 -11.71 6.34 -4.39
CA ILE A 172 -11.85 4.90 -4.12
C ILE A 172 -10.48 4.21 -4.14
N SER A 173 -9.61 4.55 -5.10
CA SER A 173 -8.24 4.03 -5.18
C SER A 173 -7.40 4.45 -3.97
N ILE A 174 -7.50 5.71 -3.51
CA ILE A 174 -6.82 6.18 -2.29
C ILE A 174 -7.30 5.38 -1.08
N ILE A 175 -8.60 5.18 -0.92
CA ILE A 175 -9.16 4.39 0.19
C ILE A 175 -8.66 2.95 0.12
N GLY A 176 -8.70 2.32 -1.05
CA GLY A 176 -8.33 0.92 -1.25
C GLY A 176 -6.82 0.63 -1.09
N THR A 177 -5.96 1.59 -1.46
CA THR A 177 -4.51 1.50 -1.24
C THR A 177 -4.14 1.76 0.22
N THR A 178 -4.91 2.61 0.90
CA THR A 178 -4.67 2.92 2.32
C THR A 178 -5.13 1.80 3.24
N VAL A 179 -6.35 1.26 3.04
CA VAL A 179 -6.92 0.19 3.86
C VAL A 179 -6.92 -1.11 3.05
N ALA A 180 -5.75 -1.74 2.98
CA ALA A 180 -5.56 -2.91 2.15
C ALA A 180 -5.91 -4.19 2.94
N PRO A 181 -6.78 -5.08 2.40
CA PRO A 181 -7.19 -6.30 3.10
C PRO A 181 -6.03 -7.19 3.57
N TRP A 182 -4.90 -7.20 2.85
CA TRP A 182 -3.73 -8.00 3.21
C TRP A 182 -3.11 -7.59 4.55
N GLN A 183 -3.20 -6.31 4.93
CA GLN A 183 -2.68 -5.82 6.19
C GLN A 183 -3.37 -6.51 7.38
N LEU A 184 -4.68 -6.76 7.26
CA LEU A 184 -5.47 -7.42 8.31
C LEU A 184 -4.99 -8.86 8.54
N PHE A 185 -4.75 -9.60 7.45
CA PHE A 185 -4.24 -10.97 7.52
C PHE A 185 -2.81 -11.02 8.06
N PHE A 186 -1.94 -10.12 7.58
CA PHE A 186 -0.54 -10.07 7.98
C PHE A 186 -0.37 -9.68 9.45
N GLN A 187 -1.03 -8.60 9.88
CA GLN A 187 -0.93 -8.12 11.26
C GLN A 187 -1.48 -9.14 12.26
N GLN A 188 -2.62 -9.78 11.96
CA GLN A 188 -3.16 -10.80 12.85
C GLN A 188 -2.22 -12.00 12.97
N SER A 189 -1.57 -12.41 11.88
CA SER A 189 -0.64 -13.56 11.89
C SER A 189 0.63 -13.24 12.68
N ASN A 190 1.23 -12.07 12.50
CA ASN A 190 2.42 -11.65 13.27
C ASN A 190 2.19 -11.49 14.78
N ILE A 191 0.94 -11.30 15.22
CA ILE A 191 0.62 -11.20 16.65
C ILE A 191 0.43 -12.60 17.27
N VAL A 192 0.09 -13.59 16.44
CA VAL A 192 -0.14 -14.98 16.86
C VAL A 192 1.16 -15.78 16.85
N ASP A 193 2.08 -15.46 15.93
CA ASP A 193 3.43 -16.04 15.84
C ASP A 193 4.39 -15.43 16.88
#